data_AF-A0A949UTN8-F1
#
_entry.id   AF-A0A949UTN8-F1
#
_cell.length_a   1.000
_cell.length_b   1.000
_cell.length_c   1.000
_cell.angle_alpha   90.00
_cell.angle_beta   90.00
_cell.angle_gamma   90.00
#
_symmetry.space_group_name_H-M   'P 1'
#
loop_
_entity.id
_entity.type
_entity.pdbx_description
1 polymer ?
#
loop_
_entity_poly.entity_id
_entity_poly.type
_entity_poly.pdbx_seq_one_letter_code
_entity_poly.pdbx_strand_id
1 'polypeptide(L)'
;MAVLPDYVSGTITLANGSTTVTGTGTMFEAAAFRPGDTLQIQNLTAIIASVDSNTQLTLTAPWTGTSLTNAPYRARYLPDGARVTAQTTTLIELLGNGNLQALADLPGAANQLPIFTGAGTMGLVDKSEVGIQDPHGNLGELAGLPLAARQILQTDDTGALKTTDLIADRLVSTNNNGDIAFIDPRSFSQWNLIYNGDFSINQRGGPKKPANGVYGFDMWKGHANGIQQIVEALPAGEYTLTWSGGGTGYLGSASGASPLKATVVSGNTSVVVPQTATNVSLVMGDATGRDPWMPRSHGVELFLCQRYYETGVTEGFAIHRTLAIDVVVSKIAVIFKATKRVSPTTIISYVYQDSGSWIRTHNLEGRTVDKAVAVLMTGSGGYCDVTLNWAADASL
;
A
#
# COMPACT_ATOMS: atom_id res chain seq x y z
N MET A 1 -28.24 72.73 32.03
CA MET A 1 -29.54 73.21 32.56
C MET A 1 -30.61 72.22 32.14
N ALA A 2 -31.50 71.79 33.03
CA ALA A 2 -32.62 70.92 32.62
C ALA A 2 -33.47 71.69 31.59
N VAL A 3 -33.80 71.03 30.46
CA VAL A 3 -34.45 71.69 29.31
C VAL A 3 -35.97 71.81 29.50
N LEU A 4 -36.54 71.00 30.41
CA LEU A 4 -37.96 70.97 30.71
C LEU A 4 -38.23 71.33 32.18
N PRO A 5 -39.36 72.01 32.49
CA PRO A 5 -39.78 72.28 33.86
C PRO A 5 -40.09 70.99 34.60
N ASP A 6 -40.05 71.05 35.94
CA ASP A 6 -40.35 69.87 36.77
C ASP A 6 -41.81 69.40 36.57
N TYR A 7 -42.00 68.09 36.46
CA TYR A 7 -43.29 67.45 36.25
C TYR A 7 -43.96 67.13 37.60
N VAL A 8 -45.22 67.55 37.76
CA VAL A 8 -45.98 67.42 39.03
C VAL A 8 -47.40 66.87 38.82
N SER A 9 -47.73 66.36 37.62
CA SER A 9 -49.08 65.89 37.30
C SER A 9 -49.34 64.48 37.83
N GLY A 10 -50.47 64.28 38.50
CA GLY A 10 -50.87 63.02 39.11
C GLY A 10 -50.30 62.82 40.52
N THR A 11 -50.48 61.63 41.07
CA THR A 11 -49.99 61.24 42.41
C THR A 11 -49.30 59.90 42.36
N ILE A 12 -48.43 59.61 43.33
CA ILE A 12 -47.70 58.34 43.40
C ILE A 12 -47.98 57.57 44.69
N THR A 13 -47.88 56.25 44.61
CA THR A 13 -47.91 55.29 45.71
C THR A 13 -46.60 54.53 45.71
N LEU A 14 -45.92 54.51 46.85
CA LEU A 14 -44.59 53.94 47.02
C LEU A 14 -44.42 53.43 48.46
N ALA A 15 -44.18 52.13 48.63
CA ALA A 15 -43.97 51.54 49.95
C ALA A 15 -42.52 51.69 50.43
N ASN A 16 -42.32 51.81 51.74
CA ASN A 16 -40.99 51.72 52.35
C ASN A 16 -40.31 50.39 51.95
N GLY A 17 -39.04 50.45 51.56
CA GLY A 17 -38.27 49.31 51.10
C GLY A 17 -38.61 48.84 49.68
N SER A 18 -39.57 49.45 48.98
CA SER A 18 -39.89 49.13 47.60
C SER A 18 -39.07 49.96 46.61
N THR A 19 -38.74 49.38 45.46
CA THR A 19 -38.21 50.11 44.29
C THR A 19 -39.32 50.48 43.30
N THR A 20 -40.52 49.93 43.42
CA THR A 20 -41.61 50.17 42.48
C THR A 20 -42.48 51.35 42.91
N VAL A 21 -42.59 52.34 42.03
CA VAL A 21 -43.49 53.50 42.16
C VAL A 21 -44.70 53.26 41.26
N THR A 22 -45.91 53.37 41.83
CA THR A 22 -47.16 53.30 41.07
C THR A 22 -47.80 54.68 41.00
N GLY A 23 -48.07 55.17 39.79
CA GLY A 23 -48.68 56.47 39.55
C GLY A 23 -50.17 56.38 39.24
N THR A 24 -50.93 57.37 39.69
CA THR A 24 -52.34 57.60 39.36
C THR A 24 -52.46 58.95 38.68
N GLY A 25 -53.02 58.99 37.46
CA GLY A 25 -53.10 60.23 36.67
C GLY A 25 -51.73 60.76 36.20
N THR A 26 -50.72 59.92 36.22
CA THR A 26 -49.36 60.21 35.72
C THR A 26 -49.24 59.83 34.25
N MET A 27 -48.25 60.41 33.57
CA MET A 27 -47.89 60.13 32.18
C MET A 27 -46.38 60.01 32.06
N PHE A 28 -45.76 59.12 32.84
CA PHE A 28 -44.30 59.05 32.99
C PHE A 28 -43.55 58.78 31.68
N GLU A 29 -44.07 57.88 30.85
CA GLU A 29 -43.49 57.50 29.57
C GLU A 29 -43.70 58.59 28.52
N ALA A 30 -44.91 59.16 28.43
CA ALA A 30 -45.22 60.25 27.51
C ALA A 30 -44.52 61.57 27.90
N ALA A 31 -44.21 61.77 29.18
CA ALA A 31 -43.35 62.86 29.66
C ALA A 31 -41.86 62.63 29.35
N ALA A 32 -41.51 61.51 28.72
CA ALA A 32 -40.15 61.15 28.30
C ALA A 32 -39.13 61.11 29.44
N PHE A 33 -39.57 60.70 30.64
CA PHE A 33 -38.63 60.36 31.73
C PHE A 33 -37.70 59.22 31.31
N ARG A 34 -36.49 59.23 31.85
CA ARG A 34 -35.43 58.28 31.53
C ARG A 34 -34.69 57.87 32.79
N PRO A 35 -33.93 56.76 32.72
CA PRO A 35 -32.99 56.40 33.78
C PRO A 35 -32.06 57.59 34.12
N GLY A 36 -31.90 57.86 35.41
CA GLY A 36 -31.11 58.98 35.95
C GLY A 36 -31.92 60.23 36.30
N ASP A 37 -33.17 60.34 35.86
CA ASP A 37 -34.08 61.39 36.31
C ASP A 37 -34.46 61.18 37.79
N THR A 38 -34.89 62.24 38.47
CA THR A 38 -35.10 62.21 39.92
C THR A 38 -36.54 62.48 40.31
N LEU A 39 -37.00 61.80 41.36
CA LEU A 39 -38.28 62.01 42.01
C LEU A 39 -38.04 62.63 43.39
N GLN A 40 -38.48 63.87 43.58
CA GLN A 40 -38.52 64.52 44.88
C GLN A 40 -39.89 64.27 45.51
N ILE A 41 -39.87 63.62 46.67
CA ILE A 41 -41.07 63.24 47.40
C ILE A 41 -40.87 63.65 48.84
N GLN A 42 -41.71 64.55 49.34
CA GLN A 42 -41.47 65.27 50.60
C GLN A 42 -40.10 65.97 50.58
N ASN A 43 -39.16 65.53 51.44
CA ASN A 43 -37.79 66.06 51.56
C ASN A 43 -36.71 65.06 51.07
N LEU A 44 -37.11 63.94 50.45
CA LEU A 44 -36.21 62.91 49.97
C LEU A 44 -36.21 62.87 48.44
N THR A 45 -35.07 62.46 47.87
CA THR A 45 -34.89 62.32 46.41
C THR A 45 -34.61 60.86 46.07
N ALA A 46 -35.41 60.28 45.20
CA ALA A 46 -35.19 58.96 44.61
C ALA A 46 -34.71 59.11 43.16
N ILE A 47 -33.90 58.17 42.70
CA ILE A 47 -33.39 58.14 41.31
C ILE A 47 -34.16 57.07 40.54
N ILE A 48 -34.65 57.43 39.35
CA ILE A 48 -35.36 56.52 38.44
C ILE A 48 -34.33 55.61 37.76
N ALA A 49 -34.51 54.30 37.87
CA ALA A 49 -33.73 53.27 37.17
C ALA A 49 -34.34 52.90 35.82
N SER A 50 -35.67 52.80 35.74
CA SER A 50 -36.42 52.56 34.50
C SER A 50 -37.80 53.20 34.55
N VAL A 51 -38.34 53.48 33.36
CA VAL A 51 -39.73 53.86 33.15
C VAL A 51 -40.43 52.65 32.56
N ASP A 52 -41.34 52.05 33.32
CA ASP A 52 -41.96 50.76 32.95
C ASP A 52 -43.30 50.99 32.22
N SER A 53 -43.99 52.11 32.49
CA SER A 53 -45.15 52.60 31.73
C SER A 53 -45.50 54.04 32.13
N ASN A 54 -46.53 54.65 31.52
CA ASN A 54 -47.12 55.92 31.96
C ASN A 54 -47.49 55.99 33.45
N THR A 55 -47.72 54.84 34.09
CA THR A 55 -48.16 54.73 35.50
C THR A 55 -47.21 53.93 36.38
N GLN A 56 -46.01 53.57 35.91
CA GLN A 56 -45.07 52.79 36.72
C GLN A 56 -43.61 53.18 36.45
N LEU A 57 -42.86 53.36 37.53
CA LEU A 57 -41.42 53.58 37.51
C LEU A 57 -40.74 52.59 38.47
N THR A 58 -39.48 52.27 38.16
CA THR A 58 -38.60 51.54 39.08
C THR A 58 -37.46 52.44 39.53
N LEU A 59 -37.14 52.44 40.82
CA LEU A 59 -36.07 53.20 41.46
C LEU A 59 -34.75 52.42 41.49
N THR A 60 -33.62 53.13 41.44
CA THR A 60 -32.28 52.53 41.52
C THR A 60 -31.96 51.93 42.89
N ALA A 61 -32.60 52.43 43.95
CA ALA A 61 -32.45 51.93 45.31
C ALA A 61 -33.83 51.88 46.01
N PRO A 62 -34.01 50.96 46.98
CA PRO A 62 -35.23 50.89 47.79
C PRO A 62 -35.58 52.23 48.45
N TRP A 63 -36.86 52.57 48.47
CA TRP A 63 -37.36 53.79 49.11
C TRP A 63 -37.12 53.77 50.63
N THR A 64 -36.41 54.78 51.14
CA THR A 64 -36.03 54.87 52.56
C THR A 64 -36.99 55.71 53.40
N GLY A 65 -37.94 56.42 52.75
CA GLY A 65 -38.97 57.21 53.44
C GLY A 65 -40.13 56.36 53.95
N THR A 66 -41.09 56.98 54.63
CA THR A 66 -42.32 56.30 55.04
C THR A 66 -43.12 55.84 53.81
N SER A 67 -43.97 54.81 53.96
CA SER A 67 -44.86 54.37 52.88
C SER A 67 -45.87 55.46 52.54
N LEU A 68 -46.05 55.71 51.25
CA LEU A 68 -46.88 56.78 50.70
C LEU A 68 -47.98 56.19 49.82
N THR A 69 -49.18 56.78 49.89
CA THR A 69 -50.32 56.41 49.04
C THR A 69 -50.92 57.68 48.44
N ASN A 70 -51.04 57.74 47.11
CA ASN A 70 -51.51 58.90 46.35
C ASN A 70 -50.88 60.23 46.81
N ALA A 71 -49.57 60.22 47.07
CA ALA A 71 -48.82 61.38 47.52
C ALA A 71 -48.42 62.31 46.35
N PRO A 72 -48.31 63.63 46.59
CA PRO A 72 -47.72 64.55 45.62
C PRO A 72 -46.21 64.30 45.49
N TYR A 73 -45.68 64.59 44.31
CA TYR A 73 -44.27 64.44 43.99
C TYR A 73 -43.83 65.51 42.98
N ARG A 74 -42.53 65.62 42.78
CA ARG A 74 -41.92 66.46 41.76
C ARG A 74 -40.84 65.68 41.04
N ALA A 75 -41.06 65.37 39.77
CA ALA A 75 -40.07 64.72 38.93
C ALA A 75 -39.21 65.76 38.21
N ARG A 76 -37.89 65.58 38.23
CA ARG A 76 -36.91 66.47 37.62
C ARG A 76 -36.05 65.70 36.63
N TYR A 77 -35.97 66.24 35.41
CA TYR A 77 -35.12 65.73 34.35
C TYR A 77 -33.64 65.99 34.64
N LEU A 78 -32.81 64.98 34.44
CA LEU A 78 -31.36 65.13 34.40
C LEU A 78 -31.00 65.94 33.14
N PRO A 79 -30.16 67.00 33.24
CA PRO A 79 -29.80 67.79 32.07
C PRO A 79 -29.16 66.95 30.96
N ASP A 80 -29.57 67.15 29.71
CA ASP A 80 -29.05 66.41 28.56
C ASP A 80 -27.52 66.46 28.45
N GLY A 81 -26.92 67.61 28.76
CA GLY A 81 -25.47 67.77 28.80
C GLY A 81 -24.75 66.83 29.78
N ALA A 82 -25.37 66.51 30.93
CA ALA A 82 -24.81 65.55 31.89
C ALA A 82 -24.89 64.11 31.35
N ARG A 83 -25.99 63.77 30.65
CA ARG A 83 -26.17 62.45 30.02
C ARG A 83 -25.18 62.22 28.90
N VAL A 84 -25.04 63.19 28.00
CA VAL A 84 -24.10 63.12 26.87
C VAL A 84 -22.66 63.06 27.37
N THR A 85 -22.30 63.87 28.38
CA THR A 85 -20.94 63.83 28.94
C THR A 85 -20.62 62.48 29.56
N ALA A 86 -21.53 61.89 30.34
CA ALA A 86 -21.31 60.56 30.93
C ALA A 86 -21.15 59.45 29.86
N GLN A 87 -22.00 59.44 28.84
CA GLN A 87 -21.89 58.51 27.71
C GLN A 87 -20.58 58.71 26.92
N THR A 88 -20.15 59.96 26.77
CA THR A 88 -18.90 60.31 26.09
C THR A 88 -17.69 59.81 26.89
N THR A 89 -17.69 59.92 28.22
CA THR A 89 -16.63 59.37 29.06
C THR A 89 -16.54 57.85 28.93
N THR A 90 -17.67 57.13 28.97
CA THR A 90 -17.68 55.67 28.75
C THR A 90 -17.15 55.30 27.37
N LEU A 91 -17.51 56.05 26.33
CA LEU A 91 -16.97 55.84 24.99
C LEU A 91 -15.45 56.10 24.96
N ILE A 92 -14.97 57.17 25.58
CA ILE A 92 -13.55 57.48 25.68
C ILE A 92 -12.80 56.36 26.41
N GLU A 93 -13.36 55.79 27.48
CA GLU A 93 -12.75 54.67 28.20
C GLU A 93 -12.69 53.41 27.32
N LEU A 94 -13.78 53.09 26.60
CA LEU A 94 -13.83 51.94 25.69
C LEU A 94 -12.84 52.09 24.51
N LEU A 95 -12.65 53.31 24.01
CA LEU A 95 -11.73 53.63 22.91
C LEU A 95 -10.31 53.97 23.38
N GLY A 96 -10.12 54.17 24.68
CA GLY A 96 -8.85 54.57 25.31
C GLY A 96 -7.94 53.39 25.66
N ASN A 97 -8.33 52.17 25.33
CA ASN A 97 -7.54 50.95 25.58
C ASN A 97 -6.33 50.77 24.66
N GLY A 98 -6.09 51.71 23.72
CA GLY A 98 -4.94 51.69 22.82
C GLY A 98 -5.13 50.88 21.54
N ASN A 99 -6.15 50.01 21.44
CA ASN A 99 -6.29 49.11 20.29
C ASN A 99 -6.66 49.84 19.00
N LEU A 100 -7.56 50.84 19.06
CA LEU A 100 -7.93 51.62 17.88
C LEU A 100 -6.80 52.54 17.44
N GLN A 101 -6.07 53.14 18.38
CA GLN A 101 -4.88 53.93 18.07
C GLN A 101 -3.82 53.05 17.41
N ALA A 102 -3.53 51.88 17.99
CA ALA A 102 -2.57 50.93 17.45
C ALA A 102 -2.93 50.46 16.03
N LEU A 103 -4.21 50.24 15.72
CA LEU A 103 -4.66 49.92 14.36
C LEU A 103 -4.54 51.11 13.40
N ALA A 104 -4.88 52.32 13.86
CA ALA A 104 -4.82 53.54 13.07
C ALA A 104 -3.37 53.97 12.74
N ASP A 105 -2.42 53.66 13.62
CA ASP A 105 -0.99 53.95 13.44
C ASP A 105 -0.30 52.98 12.46
N LEU A 106 -0.96 51.89 12.06
CA LEU A 106 -0.37 50.94 11.10
C LEU A 106 -0.33 51.54 9.68
N PRO A 107 0.83 51.48 9.00
CA PRO A 107 0.91 51.84 7.60
C PRO A 107 0.14 50.81 6.76
N GLY A 108 -0.95 51.22 6.12
CA GLY A 108 -1.67 50.35 5.20
C GLY A 108 -0.80 49.98 3.99
N ALA A 109 -0.53 48.69 3.81
CA ALA A 109 0.23 48.16 2.67
C ALA A 109 -0.44 46.91 2.09
N ALA A 110 -0.18 46.64 0.81
CA ALA A 110 -0.69 45.45 0.15
C ALA A 110 -0.15 44.17 0.82
N ASN A 111 -1.00 43.15 0.92
CA ASN A 111 -0.67 41.83 1.50
C ASN A 111 -0.20 41.84 2.96
N GLN A 112 -0.44 42.90 3.73
CA GLN A 112 -0.13 42.91 5.16
C GLN A 112 -1.39 42.74 6.01
N LEU A 113 -1.30 41.94 7.07
CA LEU A 113 -2.37 41.71 8.03
C LEU A 113 -2.01 42.34 9.39
N PRO A 114 -2.90 43.13 10.00
CA PRO A 114 -2.75 43.58 11.38
C PRO A 114 -2.83 42.43 12.37
N ILE A 115 -1.84 42.30 13.24
CA ILE A 115 -1.84 41.34 14.36
C ILE A 115 -1.51 42.04 15.67
N PHE A 116 -2.08 41.56 16.77
CA PHE A 116 -1.67 42.02 18.09
C PHE A 116 -0.29 41.45 18.44
N THR A 117 0.67 42.33 18.70
CA THR A 117 2.02 41.98 19.17
C THR A 117 2.13 42.04 20.70
N GLY A 118 1.11 42.59 21.35
CA GLY A 118 0.99 42.75 22.80
C GLY A 118 -0.31 43.50 23.15
N ALA A 119 -0.59 43.70 24.44
CA ALA A 119 -1.76 44.47 24.87
C ALA A 119 -1.67 45.92 24.35
N GLY A 120 -2.71 46.41 23.66
CA GLY A 120 -2.75 47.77 23.13
C GLY A 120 -1.72 48.07 22.04
N THR A 121 -1.09 47.05 21.44
CA THR A 121 -0.09 47.21 20.38
C THR A 121 -0.36 46.26 19.23
N MET A 122 -0.23 46.76 18.01
CA MET A 122 -0.38 45.98 16.79
C MET A 122 0.86 46.15 15.91
N GLY A 123 1.15 45.11 15.14
CA GLY A 123 2.14 45.12 14.08
C GLY A 123 1.53 44.56 12.80
N LEU A 124 2.33 44.59 11.73
CA LEU A 124 1.97 43.98 10.45
C LEU A 124 2.77 42.70 10.26
N VAL A 125 2.08 41.67 9.79
CA VAL A 125 2.69 40.43 9.30
C VAL A 125 2.33 40.28 7.83
N ASP A 126 3.23 39.74 7.01
CA ASP A 126 2.87 39.44 5.62
C ASP A 126 1.81 38.35 5.61
N LYS A 127 0.79 38.50 4.77
CA LYS A 127 -0.23 37.46 4.55
C LYS A 127 0.42 36.14 4.13
N SER A 128 1.55 36.18 3.43
CA SER A 128 2.28 34.97 3.07
C SER A 128 2.79 34.21 4.29
N GLU A 129 3.15 34.90 5.38
CA GLU A 129 3.71 34.31 6.62
C GLU A 129 2.63 33.71 7.55
N VAL A 130 1.35 33.93 7.25
CA VAL A 130 0.22 33.44 8.04
C VAL A 130 -0.47 32.28 7.32
N GLY A 131 -0.44 31.09 7.92
CA GLY A 131 -1.03 29.87 7.37
C GLY A 131 0.01 28.81 7.01
N ILE A 132 -0.38 27.79 6.25
CA ILE A 132 0.56 26.78 5.75
C ILE A 132 1.44 27.46 4.70
N GLN A 133 2.73 27.58 5.00
CA GLN A 133 3.72 28.13 4.10
C GLN A 133 3.94 27.16 2.93
N ASP A 134 3.83 27.63 1.69
CA ASP A 134 4.23 26.88 0.49
C ASP A 134 5.28 27.66 -0.32
N PRO A 135 6.51 27.87 0.20
CA PRO A 135 7.52 28.72 -0.44
C PRO A 135 7.95 28.21 -1.82
N HIS A 136 7.72 26.93 -2.10
CA HIS A 136 8.12 26.27 -3.34
C HIS A 136 6.93 25.97 -4.28
N GLY A 137 5.69 26.25 -3.88
CA GLY A 137 4.48 25.97 -4.67
C GLY A 137 4.05 24.50 -4.72
N ASN A 138 4.82 23.61 -4.08
CA ASN A 138 4.64 22.16 -4.15
C ASN A 138 3.35 21.69 -3.46
N LEU A 139 2.85 22.41 -2.46
CA LEU A 139 1.59 22.07 -1.79
C LEU A 139 0.38 22.40 -2.67
N GLY A 140 0.46 23.52 -3.42
CA GLY A 140 -0.51 23.84 -4.46
C GLY A 140 -0.56 22.77 -5.55
N GLU A 141 0.61 22.29 -6.00
CA GLU A 141 0.70 21.20 -6.98
C GLU A 141 0.15 19.88 -6.43
N LEU A 142 0.49 19.51 -5.18
CA LEU A 142 -0.03 18.31 -4.55
C LEU A 142 -1.56 18.34 -4.40
N ALA A 143 -2.14 19.50 -4.11
CA ALA A 143 -3.58 19.67 -4.01
C ALA A 143 -4.30 19.60 -5.37
N GLY A 144 -3.63 20.00 -6.45
CA GLY A 144 -4.15 19.95 -7.82
C GLY A 144 -3.98 18.59 -8.50
N LEU A 145 -3.12 17.72 -7.97
CA LEU A 145 -2.79 16.43 -8.58
C LEU A 145 -3.95 15.43 -8.42
N PRO A 146 -4.58 14.94 -9.51
CA PRO A 146 -5.64 13.96 -9.42
C PRO A 146 -5.06 12.61 -8.99
N LEU A 147 -5.41 12.17 -7.77
CA LEU A 147 -4.98 10.88 -7.23
C LEU A 147 -6.04 9.80 -7.50
N ALA A 148 -5.58 8.65 -7.96
CA ALA A 148 -6.34 7.41 -8.03
C ALA A 148 -5.87 6.42 -6.94
N ALA A 149 -6.59 5.30 -6.80
CA ALA A 149 -6.21 4.26 -5.86
C ALA A 149 -4.86 3.62 -6.25
N ARG A 150 -3.99 3.38 -5.26
CA ARG A 150 -2.73 2.64 -5.41
C ARG A 150 -1.75 3.32 -6.38
N GLN A 151 -1.37 4.57 -6.08
CA GLN A 151 -0.36 5.31 -6.81
C GLN A 151 0.82 5.67 -5.91
N ILE A 152 1.99 5.86 -6.53
CA ILE A 152 3.19 6.45 -5.93
C ILE A 152 3.39 7.85 -6.53
N LEU A 153 3.91 8.77 -5.73
CA LEU A 153 4.30 10.11 -6.16
C LEU A 153 5.81 10.19 -6.37
N GLN A 154 6.22 10.89 -7.42
CA GLN A 154 7.62 11.21 -7.71
C GLN A 154 7.70 12.57 -8.42
N THR A 155 8.88 13.16 -8.49
CA THR A 155 9.12 14.34 -9.34
C THR A 155 9.63 13.91 -10.70
N ASP A 156 9.36 14.69 -11.74
CA ASP A 156 10.01 14.53 -13.05
C ASP A 156 11.35 15.28 -13.14
N ASP A 157 11.99 15.22 -14.32
CA ASP A 157 13.27 15.86 -14.60
C ASP A 157 13.23 17.41 -14.48
N THR A 158 12.04 18.01 -14.47
CA THR A 158 11.83 19.45 -14.25
C THR A 158 11.51 19.80 -12.80
N GLY A 159 11.41 18.79 -11.94
CA GLY A 159 11.04 18.92 -10.53
C GLY A 159 9.53 18.95 -10.29
N ALA A 160 8.70 18.83 -11.34
CA ALA A 160 7.25 18.85 -11.21
C ALA A 160 6.74 17.52 -10.63
N LEU A 161 5.73 17.59 -9.76
CA LEU A 161 5.15 16.40 -9.13
C LEU A 161 4.30 15.59 -10.14
N LYS A 162 4.54 14.29 -10.22
CA LYS A 162 3.77 13.33 -11.05
C LYS A 162 3.38 12.07 -10.27
N THR A 163 2.34 11.38 -10.75
CA THR A 163 1.89 10.08 -10.21
C THR A 163 2.46 8.92 -11.02
N THR A 164 2.51 7.74 -10.42
CA THR A 164 2.81 6.47 -11.10
C THR A 164 2.02 5.35 -10.46
N ASP A 165 1.29 4.58 -11.27
CA ASP A 165 0.42 3.51 -10.79
C ASP A 165 1.21 2.33 -10.22
N LEU A 166 0.81 1.82 -9.06
CA LEU A 166 1.32 0.56 -8.54
C LEU A 166 0.82 -0.58 -9.43
N ILE A 167 1.77 -1.40 -9.89
CA ILE A 167 1.47 -2.61 -10.67
C ILE A 167 1.58 -3.83 -9.76
N ALA A 168 0.59 -4.72 -9.84
CA ALA A 168 0.59 -5.96 -9.07
C ALA A 168 1.82 -6.83 -9.38
N ASP A 169 2.33 -7.51 -8.34
CA ASP A 169 3.42 -8.49 -8.43
C ASP A 169 4.72 -7.95 -9.05
N ARG A 170 4.97 -6.65 -8.90
CA ARG A 170 6.16 -5.98 -9.44
C ARG A 170 7.03 -5.38 -8.33
N LEU A 171 8.34 -5.41 -8.56
CA LEU A 171 9.31 -4.76 -7.70
C LEU A 171 9.51 -3.31 -8.15
N VAL A 172 9.61 -2.39 -7.18
CA VAL A 172 9.94 -0.98 -7.42
C VAL A 172 11.44 -0.85 -7.65
N SER A 173 11.83 -0.17 -8.72
CA SER A 173 13.22 0.19 -9.02
C SER A 173 13.28 1.63 -9.55
N THR A 174 14.49 2.11 -9.82
CA THR A 174 14.71 3.31 -10.63
C THR A 174 15.08 2.92 -12.07
N ASN A 175 14.66 3.72 -13.05
CA ASN A 175 15.10 3.59 -14.44
C ASN A 175 16.35 4.46 -14.69
N ASN A 176 16.82 4.50 -15.94
CA ASN A 176 18.02 5.26 -16.32
C ASN A 176 17.90 6.78 -16.12
N ASN A 177 16.68 7.31 -16.04
CA ASN A 177 16.42 8.73 -15.79
C ASN A 177 16.30 9.00 -14.28
N GLY A 178 16.40 7.98 -13.42
CA GLY A 178 16.19 8.11 -11.98
C GLY A 178 14.73 8.04 -11.54
N ASP A 179 13.79 7.97 -12.48
CA ASP A 179 12.36 7.82 -12.21
C ASP A 179 12.04 6.42 -11.65
N ILE A 180 10.99 6.36 -10.83
CA ILE A 180 10.38 5.12 -10.38
C ILE A 180 9.88 4.30 -11.57
N ALA A 181 10.27 3.03 -11.59
CA ALA A 181 9.83 2.03 -12.55
C ALA A 181 9.47 0.71 -11.85
N PHE A 182 8.73 -0.14 -12.55
CA PHE A 182 8.28 -1.43 -12.04
C PHE A 182 8.91 -2.57 -12.84
N ILE A 183 9.72 -3.38 -12.17
CA ILE A 183 10.40 -4.53 -12.77
C ILE A 183 9.64 -5.81 -12.43
N ASP A 184 9.52 -6.69 -13.42
CA ASP A 184 9.08 -8.06 -13.17
C ASP A 184 10.18 -8.81 -12.43
N PRO A 185 9.96 -9.34 -11.22
CA PRO A 185 10.97 -10.17 -10.58
C PRO A 185 11.37 -11.39 -11.45
N ARG A 186 10.49 -11.85 -12.36
CA ARG A 186 10.78 -12.93 -13.32
C ARG A 186 11.77 -12.50 -14.43
N SER A 187 11.98 -11.20 -14.62
CA SER A 187 12.96 -10.66 -15.59
C SER A 187 14.39 -10.62 -15.04
N PHE A 188 14.58 -10.83 -13.74
CA PHE A 188 15.92 -11.04 -13.22
C PHE A 188 16.40 -12.44 -13.63
N SER A 189 17.58 -12.47 -14.25
CA SER A 189 18.41 -13.58 -14.77
C SER A 189 18.54 -14.86 -13.93
N GLN A 190 17.85 -15.00 -12.80
CA GLN A 190 17.97 -16.14 -11.87
C GLN A 190 17.31 -17.42 -12.40
N TRP A 191 16.63 -17.39 -13.54
CA TRP A 191 15.99 -18.56 -14.11
C TRP A 191 16.56 -18.77 -15.50
N ASN A 192 17.82 -19.22 -15.58
CA ASN A 192 18.27 -19.89 -16.79
C ASN A 192 17.26 -21.01 -17.11
N LEU A 193 16.51 -20.83 -18.20
CA LEU A 193 15.44 -21.73 -18.61
C LEU A 193 15.97 -23.03 -19.19
N ILE A 194 17.27 -23.07 -19.50
CA ILE A 194 17.99 -24.28 -19.87
C ILE A 194 18.28 -25.08 -18.60
N TYR A 195 18.08 -26.40 -18.70
CA TYR A 195 18.51 -27.34 -17.67
C TYR A 195 19.79 -28.00 -18.14
N ASN A 196 20.70 -28.24 -17.20
CA ASN A 196 22.01 -28.83 -17.39
C ASN A 196 22.83 -28.09 -18.46
N GLY A 197 22.80 -26.76 -18.47
CA GLY A 197 23.47 -25.95 -19.49
C GLY A 197 25.00 -25.95 -19.41
N ASP A 198 25.57 -26.40 -18.29
CA ASP A 198 27.00 -26.65 -18.12
C ASP A 198 27.40 -28.09 -18.47
N PHE A 199 26.41 -28.95 -18.74
CA PHE A 199 26.60 -30.37 -19.01
C PHE A 199 27.29 -31.11 -17.84
N SER A 200 26.98 -30.74 -16.59
CA SER A 200 27.56 -31.40 -15.41
C SER A 200 26.82 -32.68 -14.99
N ILE A 201 25.56 -32.84 -15.39
CA ILE A 201 24.71 -33.99 -15.03
C ILE A 201 24.66 -35.00 -16.18
N ASN A 202 25.04 -36.26 -15.91
CA ASN A 202 24.98 -37.37 -16.87
C ASN A 202 24.68 -38.72 -16.19
N GLN A 203 23.49 -38.83 -15.61
CA GLN A 203 22.95 -40.05 -15.01
C GLN A 203 22.71 -41.16 -16.04
N ARG A 204 22.51 -40.81 -17.32
CA ARG A 204 22.32 -41.77 -18.42
C ARG A 204 23.62 -42.43 -18.89
N GLY A 205 24.77 -41.82 -18.62
CA GLY A 205 26.07 -42.26 -19.13
C GLY A 205 26.23 -42.10 -20.64
N GLY A 206 25.41 -41.26 -21.28
CA GLY A 206 25.43 -41.05 -22.73
C GLY A 206 26.51 -40.06 -23.18
N PRO A 207 26.88 -40.05 -24.47
CA PRO A 207 27.76 -39.02 -25.02
C PRO A 207 27.07 -37.66 -25.06
N LYS A 208 27.84 -36.57 -25.06
CA LYS A 208 27.30 -35.20 -25.16
C LYS A 208 26.51 -34.97 -26.45
N LYS A 209 26.99 -35.49 -27.57
CA LYS A 209 26.26 -35.56 -28.84
C LYS A 209 25.91 -37.01 -29.19
N PRO A 210 24.75 -37.50 -28.76
CA PRO A 210 24.21 -38.78 -29.21
C PRO A 210 23.61 -38.65 -30.63
N ALA A 211 23.03 -39.75 -31.15
CA ALA A 211 22.29 -39.73 -32.40
C ALA A 211 21.09 -38.78 -32.35
N ASN A 212 20.63 -38.31 -33.53
CA ASN A 212 19.51 -37.36 -33.61
C ASN A 212 18.26 -37.93 -32.93
N GLY A 213 17.68 -37.15 -32.02
CA GLY A 213 16.49 -37.53 -31.23
C GLY A 213 16.79 -38.40 -30.01
N VAL A 214 18.02 -38.88 -29.83
CA VAL A 214 18.42 -39.72 -28.68
C VAL A 214 18.95 -38.84 -27.56
N TYR A 215 18.60 -39.14 -26.31
CA TYR A 215 19.11 -38.42 -25.14
C TYR A 215 20.52 -38.89 -24.75
N GLY A 216 21.39 -37.93 -24.40
CA GLY A 216 22.78 -38.15 -24.01
C GLY A 216 22.99 -37.72 -22.57
N PHE A 217 23.66 -36.58 -22.37
CA PHE A 217 23.65 -35.89 -21.08
C PHE A 217 22.21 -35.52 -20.71
N ASP A 218 21.88 -35.49 -19.43
CA ASP A 218 20.49 -35.29 -19.00
C ASP A 218 19.91 -33.99 -19.56
N MET A 219 18.66 -34.06 -20.03
CA MET A 219 17.92 -33.01 -20.76
C MET A 219 18.35 -32.72 -22.20
N TRP A 220 19.52 -33.20 -22.64
CA TRP A 220 20.05 -32.92 -23.97
C TRP A 220 19.91 -34.12 -24.90
N LYS A 221 19.32 -33.88 -26.07
CA LYS A 221 19.24 -34.87 -27.15
C LYS A 221 20.02 -34.46 -28.38
N GLY A 222 20.47 -35.45 -29.15
CA GLY A 222 21.18 -35.21 -30.41
C GLY A 222 20.29 -34.48 -31.41
N HIS A 223 20.87 -33.58 -32.19
CA HIS A 223 20.18 -32.87 -33.26
C HIS A 223 21.10 -32.72 -34.48
N ALA A 224 20.53 -32.60 -35.67
CA ALA A 224 21.30 -32.49 -36.91
C ALA A 224 22.34 -31.34 -36.83
N ASN A 225 21.94 -30.24 -36.20
CA ASN A 225 22.76 -29.03 -36.04
C ASN A 225 23.53 -28.96 -34.70
N GLY A 226 23.57 -30.04 -33.91
CA GLY A 226 24.27 -30.06 -32.62
C GLY A 226 23.54 -30.86 -31.56
N ILE A 227 23.15 -30.20 -30.47
CA ILE A 227 22.42 -30.78 -29.34
C ILE A 227 21.22 -29.89 -29.02
N GLN A 228 20.13 -30.50 -28.58
CA GLN A 228 18.84 -29.86 -28.41
C GLN A 228 18.29 -30.09 -27.00
N GLN A 229 17.70 -29.03 -26.45
CA GLN A 229 16.76 -29.11 -25.35
C GLN A 229 15.42 -28.51 -25.80
N ILE A 230 14.30 -29.14 -25.42
CA ILE A 230 12.97 -28.54 -25.58
C ILE A 230 12.63 -27.80 -24.30
N VAL A 231 12.40 -26.49 -24.41
CA VAL A 231 11.87 -25.66 -23.33
C VAL A 231 10.36 -25.59 -23.50
N GLU A 232 9.64 -25.93 -22.45
CA GLU A 232 8.23 -26.30 -22.57
C GLU A 232 7.32 -25.20 -22.08
N ALA A 233 6.18 -25.05 -22.77
CA ALA A 233 5.22 -23.97 -22.48
C ALA A 233 5.90 -22.60 -22.30
N LEU A 234 6.94 -22.33 -23.11
CA LEU A 234 7.68 -21.08 -23.07
C LEU A 234 6.72 -19.95 -23.47
N PRO A 235 6.49 -18.93 -22.63
CA PRO A 235 5.58 -17.85 -22.97
C PRO A 235 6.00 -17.08 -24.22
N ALA A 236 5.05 -16.36 -24.83
CA ALA A 236 5.39 -15.42 -25.90
C ALA A 236 6.23 -14.28 -25.32
N GLY A 237 7.31 -13.89 -26.01
CA GLY A 237 8.19 -12.82 -25.55
C GLY A 237 9.52 -12.77 -26.29
N GLU A 238 10.32 -11.76 -25.97
CA GLU A 238 11.72 -11.71 -26.39
C GLU A 238 12.59 -12.54 -25.45
N TYR A 239 13.57 -13.23 -26.01
CA TYR A 239 14.51 -14.07 -25.27
C TYR A 239 15.93 -13.91 -25.84
N THR A 240 16.91 -14.13 -24.98
CA THR A 240 18.33 -14.19 -25.36
C THR A 240 18.87 -15.58 -25.04
N LEU A 241 19.32 -16.29 -26.07
CA LEU A 241 20.06 -17.54 -25.99
C LEU A 241 21.57 -17.24 -26.04
N THR A 242 22.32 -17.70 -25.05
CA THR A 242 23.79 -17.59 -25.03
C THR A 242 24.44 -18.95 -24.85
N TRP A 243 25.62 -19.10 -25.43
CA TRP A 243 26.54 -20.21 -25.21
C TRP A 243 27.98 -19.77 -25.47
N SER A 244 28.93 -20.47 -24.87
CA SER A 244 30.36 -20.42 -25.20
C SER A 244 30.72 -21.54 -26.18
N GLY A 245 31.86 -21.46 -26.88
CA GLY A 245 32.33 -22.53 -27.79
C GLY A 245 32.02 -22.34 -29.28
N GLY A 246 31.54 -21.15 -29.66
CA GLY A 246 31.35 -20.73 -31.07
C GLY A 246 30.22 -21.45 -31.81
N GLY A 247 30.16 -21.28 -33.13
CA GLY A 247 29.18 -21.92 -34.01
C GLY A 247 27.80 -21.24 -34.03
N THR A 248 26.80 -21.95 -34.57
CA THR A 248 25.45 -21.43 -34.79
C THR A 248 24.44 -22.13 -33.88
N GLY A 249 23.73 -21.35 -33.08
CA GLY A 249 22.61 -21.79 -32.25
C GLY A 249 21.28 -21.47 -32.89
N TYR A 250 20.22 -22.11 -32.40
CA TYR A 250 18.85 -21.96 -32.88
C TYR A 250 17.90 -21.85 -31.69
N LEU A 251 16.97 -20.89 -31.77
CA LEU A 251 15.88 -20.70 -30.81
C LEU A 251 14.57 -20.66 -31.60
N GLY A 252 13.86 -21.79 -31.62
CA GLY A 252 12.72 -21.99 -32.53
C GLY A 252 13.18 -21.91 -33.99
N SER A 253 12.64 -20.93 -34.74
CA SER A 253 13.03 -20.67 -36.14
C SER A 253 14.20 -19.68 -36.29
N ALA A 254 14.60 -18.98 -35.21
CA ALA A 254 15.71 -18.05 -35.26
C ALA A 254 17.06 -18.78 -35.18
N SER A 255 18.08 -18.28 -35.88
CA SER A 255 19.42 -18.85 -35.88
C SER A 255 20.50 -17.77 -35.95
N GLY A 256 21.64 -18.00 -35.31
CA GLY A 256 22.77 -17.06 -35.35
C GLY A 256 23.91 -17.45 -34.43
N ALA A 257 24.86 -16.53 -34.24
CA ALA A 257 25.92 -16.67 -33.25
C ALA A 257 25.41 -16.29 -31.85
N SER A 258 26.16 -16.68 -30.82
CA SER A 258 25.93 -16.26 -29.43
C SER A 258 26.47 -14.85 -29.21
N PRO A 259 25.76 -13.94 -28.50
CA PRO A 259 24.36 -14.07 -28.04
C PRO A 259 23.33 -14.00 -29.19
N LEU A 260 22.33 -14.89 -29.18
CA LEU A 260 21.21 -14.89 -30.13
C LEU A 260 19.96 -14.33 -29.44
N LYS A 261 19.52 -13.14 -29.87
CA LYS A 261 18.22 -12.56 -29.49
C LYS A 261 17.14 -13.02 -30.46
N ALA A 262 16.00 -13.49 -29.95
CA ALA A 262 14.85 -13.84 -30.78
C ALA A 262 13.52 -13.64 -30.06
N THR A 263 12.47 -13.39 -30.84
CA THR A 263 11.08 -13.41 -30.36
C THR A 263 10.53 -14.82 -30.47
N VAL A 264 10.02 -15.34 -29.36
CA VAL A 264 9.40 -16.66 -29.26
C VAL A 264 7.89 -16.51 -29.23
N VAL A 265 7.19 -17.36 -29.98
CA VAL A 265 5.74 -17.55 -29.86
C VAL A 265 5.45 -18.52 -28.71
N SER A 266 4.33 -18.35 -28.01
CA SER A 266 4.00 -19.19 -26.86
C SER A 266 3.95 -20.67 -27.24
N GLY A 267 4.64 -21.54 -26.49
CA GLY A 267 4.58 -22.99 -26.67
C GLY A 267 5.89 -23.72 -26.40
N ASN A 268 5.94 -24.99 -26.77
CA ASN A 268 7.18 -25.77 -26.68
C ASN A 268 8.18 -25.27 -27.72
N THR A 269 9.34 -24.83 -27.26
CA THR A 269 10.36 -24.20 -28.07
C THR A 269 11.62 -25.04 -28.10
N SER A 270 12.09 -25.33 -29.31
CA SER A 270 13.36 -26.01 -29.52
C SER A 270 14.52 -25.05 -29.34
N VAL A 271 15.44 -25.39 -28.44
CA VAL A 271 16.75 -24.73 -28.29
C VAL A 271 17.82 -25.68 -28.80
N VAL A 272 18.57 -25.28 -29.82
CA VAL A 272 19.68 -26.06 -30.36
C VAL A 272 20.95 -25.26 -30.25
N VAL A 273 22.02 -25.87 -29.74
CA VAL A 273 23.35 -25.28 -29.72
C VAL A 273 24.38 -26.22 -30.35
N PRO A 274 25.52 -25.71 -30.82
CA PRO A 274 26.61 -26.53 -31.36
C PRO A 274 27.11 -27.56 -30.34
N GLN A 275 27.64 -28.68 -30.82
CA GLN A 275 28.18 -29.74 -29.94
C GLN A 275 29.34 -29.29 -29.05
N THR A 276 30.07 -28.26 -29.51
CA THR A 276 31.18 -27.62 -28.80
C THR A 276 30.70 -26.65 -27.72
N ALA A 277 29.39 -26.40 -27.63
CA ALA A 277 28.84 -25.41 -26.72
C ALA A 277 29.19 -25.73 -25.27
N THR A 278 29.62 -24.74 -24.52
CA THR A 278 29.77 -24.78 -23.06
C THR A 278 28.94 -23.66 -22.46
N ASN A 279 28.39 -23.85 -21.25
CA ASN A 279 27.63 -22.82 -20.52
C ASN A 279 26.47 -22.21 -21.33
N VAL A 280 25.39 -22.97 -21.50
CA VAL A 280 24.23 -22.56 -22.30
C VAL A 280 23.17 -21.89 -21.44
N SER A 281 22.82 -20.64 -21.72
CA SER A 281 21.77 -19.91 -21.02
C SER A 281 20.63 -19.49 -21.94
N LEU A 282 19.40 -19.61 -21.48
CA LEU A 282 18.24 -18.97 -22.09
C LEU A 282 17.55 -18.11 -21.04
N VAL A 283 17.49 -16.81 -21.30
CA VAL A 283 16.85 -15.84 -20.42
C VAL A 283 15.80 -15.02 -21.16
N MET A 284 14.78 -14.58 -20.44
CA MET A 284 13.76 -13.68 -20.97
C MET A 284 14.33 -12.26 -21.10
N GLY A 285 13.96 -11.57 -22.18
CA GLY A 285 14.40 -10.22 -22.50
C GLY A 285 15.73 -10.17 -23.24
N ASP A 286 16.28 -8.96 -23.32
CA ASP A 286 17.58 -8.68 -23.95
C ASP A 286 18.71 -8.80 -22.93
N ALA A 287 19.62 -9.75 -23.17
CA ALA A 287 20.82 -9.95 -22.38
C ALA A 287 22.08 -9.92 -23.25
N THR A 288 22.05 -9.27 -24.42
CA THR A 288 23.20 -9.25 -25.34
C THR A 288 24.41 -8.48 -24.77
N GLY A 289 24.19 -7.53 -23.86
CA GLY A 289 25.23 -6.71 -23.23
C GLY A 289 25.99 -7.34 -22.04
N ARG A 290 25.64 -8.56 -21.61
CA ARG A 290 26.29 -9.26 -20.47
C ARG A 290 26.20 -10.77 -20.68
N ASP A 291 27.09 -11.56 -20.07
CA ASP A 291 26.87 -13.02 -20.02
C ASP A 291 25.78 -13.33 -18.99
N PRO A 292 24.59 -13.82 -19.40
CA PRO A 292 23.54 -14.20 -18.46
C PRO A 292 23.78 -15.58 -17.84
N TRP A 293 24.87 -16.27 -18.16
CA TRP A 293 25.19 -17.55 -17.55
C TRP A 293 25.49 -17.39 -16.06
N MET A 294 24.64 -17.99 -15.24
CA MET A 294 24.85 -18.12 -13.80
C MET A 294 24.70 -19.60 -13.44
N PRO A 295 25.74 -20.24 -12.89
CA PRO A 295 25.65 -21.64 -12.50
C PRO A 295 24.62 -21.80 -11.38
N ARG A 296 23.76 -22.81 -11.51
CA ARG A 296 22.95 -23.30 -10.37
C ARG A 296 23.79 -24.25 -9.53
N SER A 297 23.43 -24.40 -8.26
CA SER A 297 24.07 -25.44 -7.45
C SER A 297 23.78 -26.82 -8.05
N HIS A 298 24.77 -27.70 -7.97
CA HIS A 298 24.66 -29.04 -8.55
C HIS A 298 23.42 -29.81 -8.06
N GLY A 299 23.04 -29.66 -6.78
CA GLY A 299 21.83 -30.31 -6.24
C GLY A 299 20.53 -29.80 -6.86
N VAL A 300 20.41 -28.49 -7.13
CA VAL A 300 19.24 -27.93 -7.82
C VAL A 300 19.20 -28.39 -9.27
N GLU A 301 20.35 -28.42 -9.94
CA GLU A 301 20.46 -28.87 -11.33
C GLU A 301 20.07 -30.36 -11.47
N LEU A 302 20.61 -31.20 -10.58
CA LEU A 302 20.30 -32.62 -10.50
C LEU A 302 18.80 -32.83 -10.25
N PHE A 303 18.19 -32.09 -9.32
CA PHE A 303 16.76 -32.21 -9.04
C PHE A 303 15.90 -31.85 -10.27
N LEU A 304 16.26 -30.81 -11.01
CA LEU A 304 15.56 -30.43 -12.24
C LEU A 304 15.69 -31.51 -13.33
N CYS A 305 16.88 -32.08 -13.51
CA CYS A 305 17.11 -33.20 -14.42
C CYS A 305 16.32 -34.45 -14.01
N GLN A 306 16.26 -34.74 -12.71
CA GLN A 306 15.56 -35.90 -12.15
C GLN A 306 14.05 -35.89 -12.39
N ARG A 307 13.44 -34.73 -12.68
CA ARG A 307 12.04 -34.65 -13.13
C ARG A 307 11.79 -35.31 -14.49
N TYR A 308 12.84 -35.48 -15.30
CA TYR A 308 12.78 -36.07 -16.64
C TYR A 308 13.46 -37.43 -16.70
N TYR A 309 14.63 -37.56 -16.08
CA TYR A 309 15.31 -38.84 -16.03
C TYR A 309 15.97 -39.04 -14.70
N GLU A 310 15.76 -40.21 -14.11
CA GLU A 310 16.65 -40.63 -13.04
C GLU A 310 16.84 -42.14 -13.10
N THR A 311 17.93 -42.58 -12.47
CA THR A 311 18.18 -43.97 -12.18
C THR A 311 18.48 -44.12 -10.70
N GLY A 312 18.29 -45.34 -10.20
CA GLY A 312 18.60 -45.67 -8.84
C GLY A 312 18.70 -47.16 -8.63
N VAL A 313 19.13 -47.48 -7.43
CA VAL A 313 19.15 -48.83 -6.90
C VAL A 313 18.37 -48.81 -5.59
N THR A 314 17.50 -49.79 -5.40
CA THR A 314 16.87 -50.03 -4.10
C THR A 314 16.99 -51.51 -3.76
N GLU A 315 17.24 -51.78 -2.48
CA GLU A 315 17.32 -53.15 -1.97
C GLU A 315 16.05 -53.43 -1.18
N GLY A 316 15.50 -54.62 -1.36
CA GLY A 316 14.29 -55.07 -0.70
C GLY A 316 14.40 -56.52 -0.28
N PHE A 317 13.81 -56.82 0.87
CA PHE A 317 13.67 -58.18 1.38
C PHE A 317 12.25 -58.68 1.09
N ALA A 318 12.12 -59.87 0.49
CA ALA A 318 10.84 -60.46 0.16
C ALA A 318 10.65 -61.82 0.83
N ILE A 319 9.47 -62.01 1.45
CA ILE A 319 9.06 -63.26 2.11
C ILE A 319 8.00 -63.92 1.25
N HIS A 320 8.19 -65.19 0.91
CA HIS A 320 7.27 -65.90 0.03
C HIS A 320 6.72 -67.18 0.65
N ARG A 321 5.38 -67.32 0.67
CA ARG A 321 4.67 -68.50 1.14
C ARG A 321 4.12 -69.29 -0.04
N THR A 322 4.37 -70.59 -0.08
CA THR A 322 3.86 -71.50 -1.12
C THR A 322 2.34 -71.51 -1.12
N LEU A 323 1.73 -70.94 -2.16
CA LEU A 323 0.29 -71.00 -2.41
C LEU A 323 0.10 -71.30 -3.90
N ALA A 324 0.22 -72.57 -4.30
CA ALA A 324 0.07 -73.01 -5.70
C ALA A 324 0.91 -72.23 -6.75
N ILE A 325 0.80 -72.63 -8.02
CA ILE A 325 1.49 -72.02 -9.17
C ILE A 325 0.84 -70.65 -9.49
N ASP A 326 1.64 -69.64 -9.82
CA ASP A 326 1.25 -68.29 -10.29
C ASP A 326 0.60 -67.33 -9.28
N VAL A 327 1.03 -67.34 -8.01
CA VAL A 327 0.58 -66.35 -7.03
C VAL A 327 1.55 -65.17 -6.92
N VAL A 328 1.01 -63.95 -6.92
CA VAL A 328 1.75 -62.71 -6.58
C VAL A 328 2.12 -62.74 -5.11
N VAL A 329 3.42 -62.65 -4.81
CA VAL A 329 3.88 -62.87 -3.43
C VAL A 329 4.47 -61.62 -2.79
N SER A 330 4.93 -60.62 -3.55
CA SER A 330 5.40 -59.34 -3.00
C SER A 330 5.31 -58.19 -4.01
N LYS A 331 5.07 -56.97 -3.50
CA LYS A 331 5.13 -55.72 -4.28
C LYS A 331 6.22 -54.82 -3.71
N ILE A 332 7.08 -54.31 -4.57
CA ILE A 332 8.11 -53.33 -4.20
C ILE A 332 7.83 -52.05 -4.95
N ALA A 333 7.72 -50.94 -4.20
CA ALA A 333 7.53 -49.62 -4.76
C ALA A 333 8.84 -48.85 -4.70
N VAL A 334 9.23 -48.27 -5.82
CA VAL A 334 10.31 -47.29 -5.91
C VAL A 334 9.69 -45.90 -5.89
N ILE A 335 10.09 -45.09 -4.91
CA ILE A 335 9.72 -43.67 -4.87
C ILE A 335 10.82 -42.87 -5.59
N PHE A 336 10.41 -42.06 -6.54
CA PHE A 336 11.29 -41.19 -7.32
C PHE A 336 11.84 -40.05 -6.46
N LYS A 337 13.08 -39.61 -6.72
CA LYS A 337 13.72 -38.53 -5.94
C LYS A 337 13.08 -37.17 -6.25
N ALA A 338 12.49 -37.05 -7.44
CA ALA A 338 11.71 -35.90 -7.87
C ALA A 338 10.41 -36.37 -8.54
N THR A 339 9.31 -35.66 -8.29
CA THR A 339 8.06 -35.84 -9.03
C THR A 339 8.32 -35.64 -10.52
N LYS A 340 8.04 -36.69 -11.30
CA LYS A 340 8.22 -36.70 -12.74
C LYS A 340 7.25 -35.75 -13.40
N ARG A 341 7.69 -35.18 -14.53
CA ARG A 341 6.85 -34.26 -15.30
C ARG A 341 5.60 -34.95 -15.86
N VAL A 342 5.75 -36.18 -16.32
CA VAL A 342 4.68 -37.06 -16.81
C VAL A 342 4.95 -38.47 -16.28
N SER A 343 3.95 -39.35 -16.33
CA SER A 343 4.16 -40.75 -15.97
C SER A 343 5.32 -41.34 -16.80
N PRO A 344 6.42 -41.76 -16.18
CA PRO A 344 7.62 -42.16 -16.90
C PRO A 344 7.47 -43.54 -17.54
N THR A 345 8.26 -43.79 -18.59
CA THR A 345 8.68 -45.13 -18.96
C THR A 345 9.69 -45.61 -17.93
N THR A 346 9.33 -46.64 -17.17
CA THR A 346 10.23 -47.21 -16.17
C THR A 346 10.72 -48.58 -16.61
N ILE A 347 12.03 -48.77 -16.58
CA ILE A 347 12.67 -50.07 -16.70
C ILE A 347 13.12 -50.46 -15.28
N ILE A 348 12.78 -51.67 -14.86
CA ILE A 348 13.23 -52.25 -13.61
C ILE A 348 13.94 -53.56 -13.95
N SER A 349 15.18 -53.67 -13.54
CA SER A 349 16.01 -54.88 -13.63
C SER A 349 16.39 -55.31 -12.24
N TYR A 350 16.58 -56.60 -12.02
CA TYR A 350 16.87 -57.12 -10.70
C TYR A 350 18.06 -58.07 -10.70
N VAL A 351 18.74 -58.10 -9.58
CA VAL A 351 19.72 -59.14 -9.23
C VAL A 351 19.19 -59.78 -7.94
N TYR A 352 19.10 -61.10 -7.92
CA TYR A 352 18.69 -61.85 -6.74
C TYR A 352 19.84 -62.73 -6.25
N GLN A 353 19.91 -62.93 -4.94
CA GLN A 353 20.72 -63.98 -4.33
C GLN A 353 19.77 -64.93 -3.61
N ASP A 354 19.71 -66.19 -4.05
CA ASP A 354 18.86 -67.21 -3.48
C ASP A 354 19.66 -68.36 -2.85
N SER A 355 18.94 -69.18 -2.09
CA SER A 355 19.37 -70.51 -1.62
C SER A 355 18.52 -71.63 -2.26
N GLY A 356 17.93 -71.41 -3.46
CA GLY A 356 17.32 -72.47 -4.27
C GLY A 356 15.91 -72.23 -4.85
N SER A 357 15.53 -71.03 -5.29
CA SER A 357 14.25 -70.79 -5.98
C SER A 357 14.31 -69.76 -7.12
N TRP A 358 13.59 -70.06 -8.21
CA TRP A 358 13.57 -69.29 -9.47
C TRP A 358 12.41 -68.28 -9.49
N ILE A 359 12.71 -66.98 -9.58
CA ILE A 359 11.72 -65.94 -9.91
C ILE A 359 11.40 -66.03 -11.41
N ARG A 360 10.12 -66.18 -11.79
CA ARG A 360 9.72 -66.49 -13.18
C ARG A 360 9.33 -65.27 -14.01
N THR A 361 8.69 -64.26 -13.43
CA THR A 361 8.16 -63.13 -14.22
C THR A 361 8.00 -61.87 -13.37
N HIS A 362 8.22 -60.70 -13.98
CA HIS A 362 7.93 -59.39 -13.42
C HIS A 362 6.85 -58.71 -14.27
N ASN A 363 5.78 -58.24 -13.62
CA ASN A 363 4.82 -57.36 -14.26
C ASN A 363 4.88 -55.99 -13.56
N LEU A 364 5.02 -54.92 -14.34
CA LEU A 364 4.84 -53.56 -13.85
C LEU A 364 3.34 -53.31 -13.68
N GLU A 365 2.85 -53.32 -12.44
CA GLU A 365 1.40 -53.16 -12.16
C GLU A 365 0.95 -51.71 -12.05
N GLY A 366 1.86 -50.74 -11.95
CA GLY A 366 1.49 -49.34 -11.84
C GLY A 366 2.65 -48.37 -11.90
N ARG A 367 2.44 -47.27 -12.61
CA ARG A 367 3.38 -46.16 -12.77
C ARG A 367 2.62 -44.84 -12.62
N THR A 368 3.06 -44.03 -11.68
CA THR A 368 2.61 -42.65 -11.49
C THR A 368 3.80 -41.72 -11.60
N VAL A 369 3.56 -40.42 -11.53
CA VAL A 369 4.62 -39.41 -11.55
C VAL A 369 5.59 -39.49 -10.37
N ASP A 370 5.23 -40.17 -9.28
CA ASP A 370 6.03 -40.21 -8.05
C ASP A 370 6.63 -41.59 -7.76
N LYS A 371 6.14 -42.64 -8.42
CA LYS A 371 6.58 -44.00 -8.14
C LYS A 371 6.35 -44.98 -9.29
N ALA A 372 7.13 -46.05 -9.27
CA ALA A 372 6.86 -47.28 -10.02
C ALA A 372 6.72 -48.46 -9.05
N VAL A 373 5.85 -49.40 -9.38
CA VAL A 373 5.62 -50.61 -8.58
C VAL A 373 5.98 -51.84 -9.42
N ALA A 374 6.93 -52.62 -8.90
CA ALA A 374 7.26 -53.93 -9.44
C ALA A 374 6.53 -55.02 -8.64
N VAL A 375 6.06 -56.03 -9.35
CA VAL A 375 5.44 -57.22 -8.74
C VAL A 375 6.30 -58.43 -9.00
N LEU A 376 6.61 -59.15 -7.92
CA LEU A 376 7.45 -60.34 -7.93
C LEU A 376 6.55 -61.58 -7.78
N MET A 377 6.70 -62.51 -8.74
CA MET A 377 6.04 -63.81 -8.74
C MET A 377 7.08 -64.93 -8.59
N THR A 378 6.87 -65.83 -7.63
CA THR A 378 7.82 -66.93 -7.36
C THR A 378 7.15 -68.30 -7.51
N GLY A 379 7.96 -69.30 -7.88
CA GLY A 379 7.49 -70.67 -8.13
C GLY A 379 7.58 -71.62 -6.91
N SER A 380 8.26 -71.24 -5.83
CA SER A 380 8.28 -71.99 -4.56
C SER A 380 8.49 -71.07 -3.35
N GLY A 381 8.18 -71.55 -2.15
CA GLY A 381 8.34 -70.81 -0.89
C GLY A 381 9.81 -70.65 -0.47
N GLY A 382 10.14 -69.50 0.11
CA GLY A 382 11.50 -69.14 0.54
C GLY A 382 11.66 -67.66 0.89
N TYR A 383 12.91 -67.26 1.14
CA TYR A 383 13.33 -65.86 1.35
C TYR A 383 14.33 -65.49 0.27
N CYS A 384 14.29 -64.24 -0.21
CA CYS A 384 15.31 -63.73 -1.11
C CYS A 384 15.59 -62.24 -0.86
N ASP A 385 16.86 -61.88 -0.99
CA ASP A 385 17.29 -60.50 -1.13
C ASP A 385 17.19 -60.11 -2.60
N VAL A 386 16.57 -58.95 -2.85
CA VAL A 386 16.35 -58.44 -4.19
C VAL A 386 16.95 -57.04 -4.29
N THR A 387 17.93 -56.89 -5.18
CA THR A 387 18.43 -55.58 -5.59
C THR A 387 17.72 -55.17 -6.87
N LEU A 388 16.96 -54.09 -6.82
CA LEU A 388 16.27 -53.50 -7.96
C LEU A 388 17.08 -52.32 -8.51
N ASN A 389 17.61 -52.50 -9.72
CA ASN A 389 18.12 -51.42 -10.55
C ASN A 389 16.97 -50.86 -11.37
N TRP A 390 16.82 -49.54 -11.43
CA TRP A 390 15.72 -48.94 -12.16
C TRP A 390 16.13 -47.65 -12.87
N ALA A 391 15.45 -47.37 -13.97
CA ALA A 391 15.55 -46.13 -14.71
C ALA A 391 14.14 -45.64 -15.03
N ALA A 392 13.85 -44.37 -14.76
CA ALA A 392 12.56 -43.74 -15.01
C ALA A 392 12.75 -42.56 -15.96
N ASP A 393 12.18 -42.68 -17.15
CA ASP A 393 12.29 -41.72 -18.24
C ASP A 393 10.94 -41.07 -18.57
N ALA A 394 10.83 -39.78 -18.28
CA ALA A 394 9.71 -38.90 -18.59
C ALA A 394 10.10 -37.83 -19.63
N SER A 395 11.16 -38.08 -20.41
CA SER A 395 11.52 -37.24 -21.55
C SER A 395 10.62 -37.50 -22.76
N LEU A 396 10.39 -36.46 -23.58
CA LEU A 396 9.48 -36.46 -24.75
C LEU A 396 10.11 -37.05 -26.01
#